data_AF-A0A7C5D8B4-F1
#
_entry.id   AF-A0A7C5D8B4-F1
#
_cell.length_a   1.000
_cell.length_b   1.000
_cell.length_c   1.000
_cell.angle_alpha   90.00
_cell.angle_beta   90.00
_cell.angle_gamma   90.00
#
_symmetry.space_group_name_H-M   'P 1'
#
loop_
_entity.id
_entity.type
_entity.pdbx_description
1 polymer ?
#
loop_
_entity_poly.entity_id
_entity_poly.type
_entity_poly.pdbx_seq_one_letter_code
_entity_poly.pdbx_strand_id
1 'polypeptide(L)' 'MSNQKMIERDLKYIFHPCSQMKDYEQNLPLIPIARGSGAYLYDFDDNRYLDAISSWWVNLFGHANSTI' A
#
# COMPACT_ATOMS: atom_id res chain seq x y z
N MET A 1 -7.05 -7.60 -10.07
CA MET A 1 -8.08 -6.69 -9.47
C MET A 1 -7.58 -5.28 -9.67
N SER A 2 -8.46 -4.26 -9.79
CA SER A 2 -8.03 -2.85 -9.88
C SER A 2 -7.93 -2.22 -8.50
N ASN A 3 -7.30 -1.04 -8.39
CA ASN A 3 -7.23 -0.28 -7.14
C ASN A 3 -8.61 -0.05 -6.53
N GLN A 4 -9.58 0.40 -7.33
CA GLN A 4 -10.95 0.67 -6.89
C GLN A 4 -11.60 -0.54 -6.19
N LYS A 5 -11.47 -1.74 -6.79
CA LYS A 5 -12.04 -2.97 -6.20
C LYS A 5 -11.37 -3.36 -4.90
N MET A 6 -10.09 -3.06 -4.74
CA MET A 6 -9.35 -3.33 -3.51
C MET A 6 -9.77 -2.36 -2.40
N ILE A 7 -9.92 -1.07 -2.73
CA ILE A 7 -10.39 -0.03 -1.80
C ILE A 7 -11.79 -0.35 -1.28
N GLU A 8 -12.73 -0.72 -2.15
CA GLU A 8 -14.10 -1.09 -1.75
C GLU A 8 -14.14 -2.27 -0.77
N ARG A 9 -13.25 -3.26 -0.97
CA ARG A 9 -13.15 -4.42 -0.06
C ARG A 9 -12.50 -4.03 1.25
N ASP A 10 -11.44 -3.24 1.20
CA ASP A 10 -10.71 -2.75 2.37
C ASP A 10 -11.64 -1.98 3.32
N LEU A 11 -12.32 -0.94 2.81
CA LEU A 11 -13.23 -0.11 3.60
C LEU A 11 -14.41 -0.88 4.21
N LYS A 12 -14.79 -2.01 3.61
CA LYS A 12 -15.88 -2.85 4.11
C LYS A 12 -15.48 -3.72 5.31
N TYR A 13 -14.20 -4.07 5.44
CA TYR A 13 -13.77 -5.14 6.34
C TYR A 13 -12.56 -4.81 7.23
N ILE A 14 -11.78 -3.78 6.91
CA ILE A 14 -10.50 -3.48 7.58
C ILE A 14 -10.61 -2.14 8.32
N PHE A 15 -10.18 -2.13 9.58
CA PHE A 15 -10.00 -0.92 10.38
C PHE A 15 -8.50 -0.63 10.49
N HIS A 16 -8.04 0.49 9.93
CA HIS A 16 -6.61 0.80 9.82
C HIS A 16 -6.03 1.38 11.12
N PRO A 17 -4.80 1.01 11.50
CA PRO A 17 -4.09 1.66 12.59
C PRO A 17 -3.76 3.12 12.22
N CYS A 18 -3.63 3.97 13.24
CA CYS A 18 -3.18 5.36 13.10
C CYS A 18 -3.97 6.18 12.06
N SER A 19 -5.23 5.83 11.80
CA SER A 19 -6.07 6.41 10.76
C SER A 19 -7.44 6.82 11.30
N GLN A 20 -7.97 7.95 10.84
CA GLN A 20 -9.37 8.34 11.09
C GLN A 20 -10.25 7.74 10.00
N MET A 21 -10.98 6.67 10.34
CA MET A 21 -11.72 5.90 9.32
C MET A 21 -12.77 6.71 8.57
N LYS A 22 -13.34 7.74 9.20
CA LYS A 22 -14.34 8.60 8.55
C LYS A 22 -13.75 9.48 7.43
N ASP A 23 -12.46 9.77 7.46
CA ASP A 23 -11.80 10.59 6.44
C ASP A 23 -11.70 9.84 5.09
N TYR A 24 -11.67 8.51 5.12
CA TYR A 24 -11.69 7.67 3.92
C TYR A 24 -13.04 7.66 3.21
N GLU A 25 -14.15 7.96 3.90
CA GLU A 25 -15.46 8.11 3.26
C GLU A 25 -15.55 9.38 2.43
N GLN A 26 -14.75 10.40 2.79
CA GLN A 26 -14.90 11.73 2.22
C GLN A 26 -14.00 11.94 1.01
N ASN A 27 -12.67 11.83 1.13
CA ASN A 27 -11.74 12.10 0.01
C ASN A 27 -10.28 11.67 0.25
N LEU A 28 -9.95 10.83 1.24
CA LEU A 28 -8.55 10.38 1.43
C LEU A 28 -8.29 9.12 0.58
N PRO A 29 -7.50 9.19 -0.51
CA PRO A 29 -7.30 8.03 -1.37
C PRO A 29 -6.40 7.00 -0.69
N LEU A 30 -6.94 5.80 -0.48
CA LEU A 30 -6.15 4.62 -0.13
C LEU A 30 -5.36 4.15 -1.36
N ILE A 31 -4.10 3.76 -1.16
CA ILE A 31 -3.24 3.20 -2.20
C ILE A 31 -2.99 1.73 -1.87
N PRO A 32 -3.75 0.79 -2.46
CA PRO A 32 -3.53 -0.63 -2.22
C PRO A 32 -2.26 -1.09 -2.94
N ILE A 33 -1.33 -1.70 -2.19
CA ILE A 33 -0.05 -2.18 -2.73
C ILE A 33 -0.17 -3.64 -3.15
N ALA A 34 0.12 -3.95 -4.42
CA ALA A 34 0.06 -5.30 -4.97
C ALA A 34 1.39 -6.05 -4.84
N ARG A 35 2.52 -5.36 -5.04
CA ARG A 35 3.87 -5.94 -4.96
C ARG A 35 4.92 -4.87 -4.66
N GLY A 36 6.09 -5.30 -4.22
CA GLY A 36 7.28 -4.47 -4.08
C GLY A 36 8.50 -5.14 -4.73
N SER A 37 9.47 -4.34 -5.16
CA SER A 37 10.78 -4.81 -5.62
C SER A 37 11.85 -3.74 -5.40
N GLY A 38 12.93 -4.10 -4.69
CA GLY A 38 13.97 -3.16 -4.29
C GLY A 38 13.38 -2.03 -3.43
N ALA A 39 13.60 -0.77 -3.82
CA ALA A 39 13.05 0.40 -3.13
C ALA A 39 11.66 0.82 -3.62
N TYR A 40 11.01 0.04 -4.51
CA TYR A 40 9.76 0.45 -5.15
C TYR A 40 8.57 -0.43 -4.74
N LEU A 41 7.42 0.22 -4.65
CA LEU A 41 6.10 -0.39 -4.49
C LEU A 41 5.27 -0.19 -5.76
N TYR A 42 4.37 -1.12 -6.01
CA TYR A 42 3.49 -1.12 -7.18
C TYR A 42 2.07 -1.40 -6.72
N ASP A 43 1.12 -0.59 -7.19
CA ASP A 43 -0.30 -0.80 -6.91
C ASP A 43 -0.92 -1.83 -7.88
N PHE A 44 -2.25 -1.96 -7.85
CA PHE A 44 -2.99 -2.89 -8.69
C PHE A 44 -3.25 -2.39 -10.12
N ASP A 45 -2.94 -1.13 -10.41
CA ASP A 45 -3.06 -0.50 -11.72
C ASP A 45 -1.66 -0.22 -12.35
N ASP A 46 -0.62 -0.88 -11.83
CA ASP A 46 0.80 -0.78 -12.23
C ASP A 46 1.47 0.60 -12.05
N ASN A 47 0.89 1.49 -11.25
CA ASN A 47 1.58 2.71 -10.82
C ASN A 47 2.73 2.34 -9.88
N ARG A 48 3.85 3.07 -10.00
CA ARG A 48 5.08 2.83 -9.24
C ARG A 48 5.35 3.95 -8.25
N TYR A 49 5.66 3.57 -7.01
CA TYR A 49 5.93 4.47 -5.89
C TYR A 49 7.30 4.18 -5.29
N LEU A 50 8.06 5.22 -4.94
CA LEU A 50 9.30 5.07 -4.18
C LEU A 50 8.96 4.90 -2.70
N ASP A 51 9.41 3.80 -2.08
CA ASP A 51 9.35 3.62 -0.64
C ASP A 51 10.48 4.40 0.03
N ALA A 52 10.21 5.68 0.30
CA ALA A 52 11.18 6.59 0.90
C ALA A 52 11.34 6.43 2.43
N ILE A 53 10.60 5.49 3.05
CA ILE A 53 10.62 5.26 4.50
C ILE A 53 10.95 3.83 4.89
N SER A 54 11.41 3.00 3.95
CA SER A 54 11.71 1.58 4.16
C SER A 54 10.56 0.81 4.82
N SER A 55 9.32 1.05 4.37
CA SER A 55 8.10 0.39 4.83
C SER A 55 7.99 0.34 6.35
N TRP A 56 7.85 1.52 6.93
CA TRP A 56 7.84 1.73 8.38
C TRP A 56 9.18 1.40 9.05
N TRP A 57 10.28 1.81 8.39
CA TRP A 57 11.65 1.77 8.91
C TRP A 57 12.23 0.37 9.11
N VAL A 58 11.56 -0.68 8.64
CA VAL A 58 11.99 -2.08 8.88
C VAL A 58 12.62 -2.75 7.66
N ASN A 59 12.39 -2.25 6.45
CA ASN A 59 12.83 -2.91 5.23
C ASN A 59 14.22 -2.42 4.75
N LEU A 60 15.28 -2.95 5.36
CA LEU A 60 16.67 -2.54 5.06
C LEU A 60 17.18 -3.10 3.72
N PHE A 61 16.81 -4.33 3.37
CA PHE A 61 17.36 -5.05 2.21
C PHE A 61 16.52 -4.90 0.93
N GLY A 62 15.44 -4.12 1.01
CA GLY A 62 14.51 -3.89 -0.10
C GLY A 62 13.45 -4.99 -0.22
N HIS A 63 12.37 -4.64 -0.90
CA HIS A 63 11.24 -5.53 -1.15
C HIS A 63 11.62 -6.68 -2.09
N ALA A 64 11.16 -7.89 -1.77
CA ALA A 64 11.34 -9.11 -2.57
C ALA A 64 12.80 -9.35 -3.00
N ASN A 65 13.73 -9.21 -2.05
CA ASN A 65 15.13 -9.52 -2.28
C ASN A 65 15.30 -11.01 -2.62
N SER A 66 15.94 -11.32 -3.74
CA SER A 66 16.06 -12.69 -4.25
C SER A 66 16.87 -13.67 -3.38
N THR A 67 17.65 -13.16 -2.42
CA THR A 67 18.56 -14.00 -1.61
C THR A 67 18.06 -14.29 -0.20
N ILE A 68 16.94 -13.69 0.22
CA ILE A 68 16.38 -13.83 1.59
C ILE A 68 14.87 -14.00 1.56
#